data_AF-A0A9K3D9S7-F1
#
_entry.id   AF-A0A9K3D9S7-F1
#
_cell.length_a   1.000
_cell.length_b   1.000
_cell.length_c   1.000
_cell.angle_alpha   90.00
_cell.angle_beta   90.00
_cell.angle_gamma   90.00
#
_symmetry.space_group_name_H-M   'P 1'
#
loop_
_entity.id
_entity.type
_entity.pdbx_description
1 polymer ?
#
loop_
_entity_poly.entity_id
_entity_poly.type
_entity_poly.pdbx_seq_one_letter_code
_entity_poly.pdbx_strand_id
1 'polypeptide(L)'
;MLENCDLTLLGRLLRLVMDHNMADYITAKCSVQLQFKDMSHTNRVGILRGLQFAPFVAQFYGLVIDLLILNLKRASDIAGDPRYTYIYECL
;
A
#
# COMPACT_ATOMS: atom_id res chain seq x y z
N MET A 1 5.35 -1.40 -9.99
CA MET A 1 5.30 -1.67 -8.53
C MET A 1 3.99 -2.32 -8.09
N LEU A 2 2.81 -1.72 -8.33
CA LEU A 2 1.53 -2.29 -7.84
C LEU A 2 1.13 -3.66 -8.45
N GLU A 3 1.68 -4.04 -9.60
CA GLU A 3 1.28 -5.26 -10.32
C GLU A 3 1.79 -6.56 -9.70
N ASN A 4 2.87 -6.49 -8.90
CA ASN A 4 3.47 -7.65 -8.23
C ASN A 4 3.24 -7.62 -6.71
N CYS A 5 2.24 -6.88 -6.24
CA CYS A 5 1.96 -6.78 -4.81
C CYS A 5 1.19 -8.01 -4.32
N ASP A 6 1.74 -8.75 -3.36
CA ASP A 6 1.07 -9.91 -2.77
C ASP A 6 -0.04 -9.48 -1.81
N LEU A 7 -1.28 -9.86 -2.11
CA LEU A 7 -2.47 -9.48 -1.34
C LEU A 7 -2.45 -10.03 0.10
N THR A 8 -1.82 -11.18 0.32
CA THR A 8 -1.70 -11.79 1.65
C THR A 8 -0.77 -11.02 2.57
N LEU A 9 0.36 -10.54 2.04
CA LEU A 9 1.31 -9.70 2.75
C LEU A 9 0.72 -8.31 2.98
N LEU A 10 0.06 -7.75 1.97
CA LEU A 10 -0.63 -6.48 2.06
C LEU A 10 -1.69 -6.47 3.18
N GLY A 11 -2.51 -7.53 3.28
CA GLY A 11 -3.51 -7.65 4.33
C GLY A 11 -2.91 -7.64 5.74
N ARG A 12 -1.75 -8.28 5.94
CA ARG A 12 -1.03 -8.24 7.23
C ARG A 12 -0.46 -6.85 7.53
N LEU A 13 0.11 -6.18 6.54
CA LEU A 13 0.65 -4.82 6.71
C LEU A 13 -0.44 -3.79 6.97
N LEU A 14 -1.58 -3.86 6.28
CA LEU A 14 -2.71 -2.95 6.48
C LEU A 14 -3.28 -3.05 7.89
N ARG A 15 -3.34 -4.25 8.47
CA ARG A 15 -3.78 -4.46 9.87
C ARG A 15 -2.88 -3.80 10.92
N LEU A 16 -1.67 -3.37 10.58
CA LEU A 16 -0.79 -2.64 11.51
C LEU A 16 -1.16 -1.15 11.62
N VAL A 17 -1.80 -0.59 10.59
CA VAL A 17 -2.08 0.86 10.49
C VAL A 17 -3.59 1.15 10.55
N MET A 18 -4.43 0.17 10.23
CA MET A 18 -5.87 0.30 10.08
C MET A 18 -6.60 -0.81 10.85
N ASP A 19 -7.89 -0.58 11.18
CA ASP A 19 -8.74 -1.61 11.77
C ASP A 19 -8.84 -2.86 10.88
N HIS A 20 -8.91 -4.02 11.53
CA HIS A 20 -8.98 -5.33 10.89
C HIS A 20 -10.12 -5.45 9.87
N ASN A 21 -11.31 -4.91 10.15
CA ASN A 21 -12.45 -5.02 9.23
C ASN A 21 -12.22 -4.25 7.93
N MET A 22 -11.61 -3.07 8.03
CA MET A 22 -11.28 -2.26 6.86
C MET A 22 -10.13 -2.89 6.06
N ALA A 23 -9.12 -3.44 6.74
CA ALA A 23 -8.00 -4.13 6.09
C ALA A 23 -8.47 -5.37 5.30
N ASP A 24 -9.40 -6.15 5.88
CA ASP A 24 -9.98 -7.32 5.23
C ASP A 24 -10.89 -6.91 4.06
N TYR A 25 -11.64 -5.82 4.20
CA TYR A 25 -12.43 -5.25 3.10
C TYR A 25 -11.56 -4.85 1.91
N ILE A 26 -10.45 -4.13 2.14
CA ILE A 26 -9.52 -3.71 1.08
C ILE A 26 -8.94 -4.93 0.36
N THR A 27 -8.48 -5.93 1.13
CA THR A 27 -7.88 -7.15 0.59
C THR A 27 -8.89 -7.95 -0.24
N ALA A 28 -10.13 -8.09 0.25
CA ALA A 28 -11.21 -8.75 -0.47
C ALA A 28 -11.59 -8.00 -1.76
N LYS A 29 -11.61 -6.67 -1.74
CA LYS A 29 -11.91 -5.83 -2.91
C LYS A 29 -10.81 -5.83 -3.98
N CYS A 30 -9.57 -6.18 -3.63
CA CYS A 30 -8.51 -6.38 -4.62
C CYS A 30 -8.56 -7.78 -5.27
N SER A 31 -9.17 -8.77 -4.61
CA SER A 31 -9.31 -10.15 -5.10
C SER A 31 -10.65 -10.39 -5.81
N VAL A 32 -10.94 -9.60 -6.85
CA VAL A 32 -12.21 -9.67 -7.60
C VAL A 32 -12.00 -10.35 -8.96
N GLN A 33 -13.06 -11.00 -9.46
CA GLN A 33 -13.09 -11.55 -10.82
C GLN A 33 -13.16 -10.41 -11.84
N LEU A 34 -12.11 -10.28 -12.63
CA LEU A 34 -12.04 -9.36 -13.77
C LEU A 34 -12.64 -10.05 -14.98
N GLN A 35 -13.57 -9.37 -15.62
CA GLN A 35 -14.21 -9.83 -16.84
C GLN A 35 -13.76 -8.92 -17.98
N PHE A 36 -13.19 -9.51 -19.02
CA PHE A 36 -12.83 -8.81 -20.25
C PHE A 36 -13.29 -9.62 -21.45
N LYS A 37 -14.30 -9.12 -22.16
CA LYS A 37 -14.99 -9.84 -23.24
C LYS A 37 -15.46 -11.21 -22.73
N ASP A 38 -15.09 -12.28 -23.41
CA ASP A 38 -15.45 -13.66 -23.05
C ASP A 38 -14.54 -14.27 -21.97
N MET A 39 -13.53 -13.52 -21.50
CA MET A 39 -12.58 -14.02 -20.52
C MET A 39 -12.93 -13.58 -19.11
N SER A 40 -12.91 -14.54 -18.19
CA SER A 40 -13.01 -14.32 -16.76
C SER A 40 -11.71 -14.75 -16.07
N HIS A 41 -11.10 -13.84 -15.29
CA HIS A 41 -9.90 -14.15 -14.52
C HIS A 41 -10.01 -13.58 -13.11
N THR A 42 -9.76 -14.39 -12.10
CA THR A 42 -9.73 -13.93 -10.71
C THR A 42 -8.40 -13.27 -10.41
N ASN A 43 -8.42 -11.99 -10.06
CA ASN A 43 -7.20 -11.28 -9.71
C ASN A 43 -6.66 -11.79 -8.37
N ARG A 44 -5.49 -12.45 -8.39
CA ARG A 44 -4.84 -12.97 -7.17
C ARG A 44 -3.62 -12.15 -6.74
N VAL A 45 -3.08 -11.34 -7.64
CA VAL A 45 -1.84 -10.58 -7.42
C VAL A 45 -2.04 -9.16 -7.91
N GLY A 46 -1.49 -8.21 -7.17
CA GLY A 46 -1.47 -6.81 -7.55
C GLY A 46 -2.77 -6.07 -7.26
N ILE A 47 -2.63 -4.74 -7.19
CA ILE A 47 -3.72 -3.83 -6.84
C ILE A 47 -4.31 -3.25 -8.11
N LEU A 48 -5.64 -3.32 -8.20
CA LEU A 48 -6.42 -2.69 -9.28
C LEU A 48 -6.39 -1.16 -9.13
N ARG A 49 -5.79 -0.48 -10.12
CA ARG A 49 -5.62 1.00 -10.10
C ARG A 49 -6.93 1.80 -10.19
N GLY A 50 -8.04 1.16 -10.50
CA GLY A 50 -9.36 1.78 -10.64
C GLY A 50 -10.16 1.93 -9.34
N LEU A 51 -9.66 1.44 -8.20
CA LEU A 51 -10.35 1.62 -6.91
C LEU A 51 -10.00 2.99 -6.32
N GLN A 52 -10.97 3.65 -5.69
CA GLN A 52 -10.79 4.98 -5.10
C GLN A 52 -9.69 5.02 -4.01
N PHE A 53 -9.50 3.92 -3.29
CA PHE A 53 -8.46 3.77 -2.27
C PHE A 53 -7.14 3.20 -2.82
N ALA A 54 -7.06 2.85 -4.10
CA ALA A 54 -5.82 2.37 -4.72
C ALA A 54 -4.61 3.30 -4.52
N PRO A 55 -4.71 4.64 -4.64
CA PRO A 55 -3.57 5.53 -4.38
C PRO A 55 -3.07 5.46 -2.94
N PHE A 56 -3.95 5.29 -1.95
CA PHE A 56 -3.54 5.12 -0.55
C PHE A 56 -2.71 3.85 -0.37
N VAL A 57 -3.19 2.72 -0.88
CA VAL A 57 -2.50 1.43 -0.79
C VAL A 57 -1.17 1.45 -1.56
N ALA A 58 -1.13 2.12 -2.71
CA ALA A 58 0.07 2.32 -3.50
C ALA A 58 1.16 3.09 -2.73
N GLN A 59 0.81 4.21 -2.10
CA GLN A 59 1.74 5.02 -1.33
C GLN A 59 2.21 4.29 -0.08
N PHE A 60 1.32 3.58 0.62
CA PHE A 60 1.70 2.78 1.78
C PHE A 60 2.70 1.67 1.41
N TYR A 61 2.47 0.96 0.30
CA TYR A 61 3.42 -0.05 -0.18
C TYR A 61 4.75 0.58 -0.63
N GLY A 62 4.71 1.77 -1.23
CA GLY A 62 5.90 2.57 -1.55
C GLY A 62 6.71 2.94 -0.31
N LEU A 63 6.04 3.40 0.77
CA LEU A 63 6.69 3.75 2.04
C LEU A 63 7.43 2.54 2.65
N VAL A 64 6.83 1.34 2.58
CA VAL A 64 7.49 0.12 3.06
C VAL A 64 8.77 -0.16 2.28
N ILE A 65 8.76 0.05 0.97
CA ILE A 65 9.95 -0.12 0.12
C ILE A 65 10.99 0.98 0.41
N ASP A 66 10.56 2.22 0.60
CA ASP A 66 11.45 3.32 0.95
C ASP A 66 12.16 3.07 2.29
N LEU A 67 11.45 2.54 3.28
CA LEU A 67 12.05 2.12 4.55
C LEU A 67 13.10 1.02 4.37
N LEU A 68 12.86 0.07 3.47
CA LEU A 68 13.82 -0.99 3.14
C LEU A 68 15.06 -0.45 2.41
N ILE A 69 14.90 0.56 1.54
CA ILE A 69 16.01 1.16 0.79
C ILE A 69 16.84 2.10 1.67
N LEU A 70 16.18 2.97 2.45
CA LEU A 70 16.86 3.98 3.26
C LEU A 70 17.46 3.42 4.56
N ASN A 71 16.92 2.32 5.10
CA ASN A 71 17.11 1.82 6.46
C ASN A 71 16.51 2.73 7.55
N LEU A 72 16.19 2.13 8.70
CA LEU A 72 15.48 2.78 9.81
C LEU A 72 16.17 4.04 10.34
N LYS A 73 17.50 4.05 10.49
CA LYS A 73 18.24 5.22 11.00
C LYS A 73 18.15 6.42 10.07
N ARG A 74 18.43 6.23 8.77
CA ARG A 74 18.37 7.35 7.82
C ARG A 74 16.94 7.81 7.56
N ALA A 75 16.00 6.88 7.56
CA ALA A 75 14.59 7.22 7.45
C ALA A 75 14.10 8.06 8.65
N SER A 76 14.52 7.72 9.88
CA SER A 76 14.19 8.54 11.06
C SER A 76 14.85 9.92 11.02
N ASP A 77 16.09 10.00 10.55
CA ASP A 77 16.80 11.27 10.44
C ASP A 77 16.13 12.22 9.43
N ILE A 78 15.62 11.68 8.31
CA ILE A 78 14.92 12.44 7.26
C ILE A 78 13.48 12.79 7.66
N ALA A 79 12.81 11.91 8.40
CA ALA A 79 11.46 12.18 8.91
C ALA A 79 11.45 13.21 10.06
N GLY A 80 12.56 13.35 10.78
CA GLY A 80 12.68 14.28 11.91
C GLY A 80 11.98 13.78 13.18
N ASP A 81 11.86 14.66 14.18
CA ASP A 81 11.15 14.35 15.42
C ASP A 81 9.64 14.25 15.14
N PRO A 82 8.94 13.16 15.53
CA PRO A 82 7.49 13.01 15.35
C PRO A 82 6.65 14.14 15.97
N ARG A 83 7.23 14.91 16.90
CA ARG A 83 6.59 16.05 17.57
C ARG A 83 6.75 17.36 16.80
N TYR A 84 7.76 17.45 15.94
CA TYR A 84 8.08 18.62 15.12
C TYR A 84 8.44 18.16 13.71
N THR A 85 7.42 17.88 12.90
CA THR A 85 7.61 17.55 11.48
C THR A 85 8.26 18.74 10.78
N TYR A 86 9.48 18.57 10.25
CA TYR A 86 10.07 19.56 9.36
C TYR A 86 9.25 19.58 8.07
N ILE A 87 8.64 20.73 7.81
CA ILE A 87 7.95 21.00 6.56
C ILE A 87 9.02 20.95 5.47
N TYR A 88 8.83 20.18 4.41
CA TYR A 88 9.64 20.24 3.19
C TYR A 88 9.40 21.56 2.41
N GLU A 89 9.19 22.68 3.10
CA GLU A 89 9.27 24.03 2.53
C GLU A 89 10.73 24.48 2.52
N CYS A 90 11.51 23.91 1.62
CA CYS A 90 12.74 24.55 1.17
C CYS A 90 12.94 24.24 -0.32
N LEU A 91 12.01 24.74 -1.13
CA LEU A 91 12.17 25.16 -2.53
C LEU A 91 11.11 26.20 -2.86
#